data_AF-A0A1W2CGC1-F1
#
_entry.id   AF-A0A1W2CGC1-F1
#
_cell.length_a   1.000
_cell.length_b   1.000
_cell.length_c   1.000
_cell.angle_alpha   90.00
_cell.angle_beta   90.00
_cell.angle_gamma   90.00
#
_symmetry.space_group_name_H-M   'P 1'
#
loop_
_entity.id
_entity.type
_entity.pdbx_description
1 polymer ?
#
loop_
_entity_poly.entity_id
_entity_poly.type
_entity_poly.pdbx_seq_one_letter_code
_entity_poly.pdbx_strand_id
1 'polypeptide(L)'
;MYREELRVVQYTITKKVEKKKSKKKETKKFKKLGLFHLWGREEDKKGKEVFFALVEDLEKGDIIEVAAKSIRFLSDDEIVAITDEEGNVSEELETEVEETEETSEEKED
;
A
#
# COMPACT_ATOMS: atom_id res chain seq x y z
N MET A 1 -8.64 -12.64 20.45
CA MET A 1 -7.32 -11.99 20.51
C MET A 1 -7.55 -10.58 20.99
N TYR A 2 -6.75 -10.13 21.95
CA TYR A 2 -6.74 -8.72 22.33
C TYR A 2 -5.95 -7.94 21.28
N ARG A 3 -6.34 -6.68 21.01
CA ARG A 3 -5.75 -5.86 19.95
C ARG A 3 -4.24 -5.67 20.13
N GLU A 4 -3.79 -5.63 21.37
CA GLU A 4 -2.40 -5.48 21.80
C GLU A 4 -1.51 -6.69 21.46
N GLU A 5 -2.12 -7.83 21.15
CA GLU A 5 -1.40 -9.06 20.77
C GLU A 5 -1.23 -9.19 19.25
N LEU A 6 -1.87 -8.32 18.46
CA LEU A 6 -1.82 -8.38 17.00
C LEU A 6 -0.52 -7.74 16.49
N ARG A 7 0.09 -8.40 15.49
CA ARG A 7 1.31 -7.88 14.87
C ARG A 7 0.99 -6.77 13.89
N VAL A 8 1.76 -5.69 13.96
CA VAL A 8 1.71 -4.63 12.95
C VAL A 8 2.36 -5.13 11.66
N VAL A 9 1.68 -4.88 10.55
CA VAL A 9 2.14 -5.24 9.20
C VAL A 9 2.00 -4.04 8.27
N GLN A 10 2.90 -3.96 7.30
CA GLN A 10 2.72 -3.09 6.15
C GLN A 10 1.99 -3.88 5.06
N TYR A 11 0.93 -3.30 4.50
CA TYR A 11 0.20 -3.90 3.38
C TYR A 11 0.05 -2.93 2.21
N THR A 12 -0.04 -3.48 0.99
CA THR A 12 -0.22 -2.70 -0.24
C THR A 12 -1.64 -2.84 -0.78
N ILE A 13 -2.33 -1.71 -0.96
CA ILE A 13 -3.63 -1.62 -1.62
C ILE A 13 -3.50 -1.00 -3.01
N THR A 14 -4.18 -1.59 -3.99
CA THR A 14 -4.33 -1.00 -5.33
C THR A 14 -5.63 -0.21 -5.40
N LYS A 15 -5.54 1.11 -5.57
CA LYS A 15 -6.71 1.97 -5.81
C LYS A 15 -6.69 2.49 -7.25
N LYS A 16 -7.87 2.50 -7.89
CA LYS A 16 -8.06 3.16 -9.19
C LYS A 16 -8.29 4.64 -8.93
N VAL A 17 -7.43 5.49 -9.48
CA VAL A 17 -7.51 6.94 -9.39
C VAL A 17 -7.84 7.49 -10.77
N GLU A 18 -8.83 8.39 -10.85
CA GLU A 18 -9.13 9.09 -12.10
C GLU A 18 -8.17 10.27 -12.27
N LYS A 19 -7.51 10.35 -13.43
CA LYS A 19 -6.68 11.51 -13.76
C LYS A 19 -7.58 12.73 -13.97
N LYS A 20 -7.36 13.80 -13.21
CA LYS A 20 -8.16 15.06 -13.29
C LYS A 20 -8.30 15.61 -14.71
N LYS A 21 -7.34 15.36 -15.61
CA LYS A 21 -7.33 15.84 -17.01
C LYS A 21 -7.72 14.78 -18.05
N SER A 22 -8.02 13.54 -17.66
CA SER A 22 -8.32 12.47 -18.62
C SER A 22 -9.26 11.43 -18.02
N LYS A 23 -10.31 11.03 -18.74
CA LYS A 23 -11.24 9.93 -18.36
C LYS A 23 -10.57 8.54 -18.18
N LYS A 24 -9.24 8.48 -18.24
CA LYS A 24 -8.45 7.25 -18.09
C LYS A 24 -8.18 7.01 -16.60
N LYS A 25 -8.62 5.85 -16.12
CA LYS A 25 -8.33 5.37 -14.75
C LYS A 25 -6.93 4.81 -14.69
N GLU A 26 -6.11 5.33 -13.77
CA GLU A 26 -4.79 4.80 -13.47
C GLU A 26 -4.86 3.99 -12.18
N THR A 27 -4.12 2.88 -12.12
CA THR A 27 -4.06 2.06 -10.89
C THR A 27 -2.82 2.44 -10.12
N LYS A 28 -2.99 3.04 -8.93
CA LYS A 28 -1.90 3.38 -8.03
C LYS A 28 -1.85 2.39 -6.86
N LYS A 29 -0.64 2.03 -6.44
CA LYS A 29 -0.38 1.20 -5.27
C LYS A 29 -0.06 2.12 -4.09
N PHE A 30 -0.74 1.93 -2.98
CA PHE A 30 -0.49 2.65 -1.74
C PHE A 30 -0.08 1.65 -0.67
N LYS A 31 1.00 1.95 0.05
CA LYS A 31 1.40 1.19 1.23
C LYS A 31 0.71 1.80 2.45
N LYS A 32 0.28 0.96 3.38
CA LYS A 32 -0.40 1.33 4.61
C LYS A 32 0.03 0.42 5.75
N LEU A 33 -0.17 0.86 6.98
CA LEU A 33 0.02 0.05 8.17
C LEU A 33 -1.31 -0.53 8.66
N GLY A 34 -1.26 -1.74 9.19
CA GLY A 34 -2.42 -2.44 9.72
C GLY A 34 -2.06 -3.48 10.76
N LEU A 35 -3.08 -4.02 11.44
CA LEU A 35 -2.94 -5.12 12.37
C LEU A 35 -3.29 -6.44 11.68
N PHE A 36 -2.36 -7.39 11.69
CA PHE A 36 -2.59 -8.71 11.12
C PHE A 36 -3.49 -9.54 12.05
N HIS A 37 -4.58 -10.07 11.52
CA HIS A 37 -5.50 -10.94 12.25
C HIS A 37 -5.22 -12.42 11.97
N LEU A 38 -5.36 -12.85 10.71
CA LEU A 38 -5.23 -14.26 10.34
C LEU A 38 -4.93 -14.48 8.85
N TRP A 39 -4.43 -15.68 8.56
CA TRP A 39 -4.34 -16.20 7.20
C TRP A 39 -5.62 -16.92 6.80
N GLY A 40 -6.12 -16.61 5.60
CA GLY A 40 -7.20 -17.29 4.91
C GLY A 40 -6.70 -17.99 3.66
N ARG A 41 -7.51 -18.94 3.19
CA ARG A 41 -7.33 -19.61 1.91
C ARG A 41 -8.67 -19.66 1.18
N GLU A 42 -8.63 -19.44 -0.11
CA GLU A 42 -9.77 -19.58 -1.02
C GLU A 42 -9.32 -20.35 -2.27
N GLU A 43 -10.25 -21.02 -2.94
CA GLU A 43 -10.01 -21.64 -4.23
C GLU A 43 -10.44 -20.67 -5.36
N ASP A 44 -9.50 -20.29 -6.23
CA ASP A 44 -9.83 -19.49 -7.42
C ASP A 44 -10.71 -20.30 -8.38
N LYS A 45 -11.35 -19.63 -9.34
CA LYS A 45 -12.21 -20.22 -10.39
C LYS A 45 -11.54 -21.32 -11.22
N LYS A 46 -10.23 -21.46 -11.11
CA LYS A 46 -9.40 -22.49 -11.78
C LYS A 46 -9.04 -23.67 -10.86
N GLY A 47 -9.61 -23.77 -9.67
CA GLY A 47 -9.32 -24.85 -8.72
C GLY A 47 -7.95 -24.69 -8.03
N LYS A 48 -7.40 -23.47 -7.97
CA LYS A 48 -6.08 -23.21 -7.36
C LYS A 48 -6.27 -22.54 -6.01
N GLU A 49 -5.58 -23.05 -4.99
CA GLU A 49 -5.53 -22.41 -3.68
C GLU A 49 -4.81 -21.05 -3.76
N VAL A 50 -5.48 -20.02 -3.29
CA VAL A 50 -4.98 -18.66 -3.14
C VAL A 50 -5.01 -18.30 -1.66
N PHE A 51 -3.90 -17.76 -1.18
CA PHE A 51 -3.75 -17.33 0.20
C PHE A 51 -3.91 -15.81 0.33
N PHE A 52 -4.68 -15.40 1.32
CA PHE A 52 -4.91 -13.99 1.67
C PHE A 52 -4.78 -13.82 3.19
N ALA A 53 -4.55 -12.62 3.67
CA ALA A 53 -4.69 -12.32 5.09
C ALA A 53 -5.81 -11.32 5.33
N LEU A 54 -6.34 -11.38 6.54
CA LEU A 54 -7.16 -10.32 7.11
C LEU A 54 -6.28 -9.33 7.87
N VAL A 55 -6.35 -8.08 7.46
CA VAL A 55 -5.61 -6.96 8.07
C VAL A 55 -6.60 -5.87 8.44
N GLU A 56 -6.53 -5.37 9.66
CA GLU A 56 -7.29 -4.20 10.12
C GLU A 56 -6.48 -2.93 9.83
N ASP A 57 -7.04 -2.02 9.04
CA ASP A 57 -6.46 -0.71 8.73
C ASP A 57 -6.35 0.12 10.02
N LEU A 58 -5.14 0.58 10.36
CA LEU A 58 -4.92 1.33 11.60
C LEU A 58 -5.56 2.73 11.59
N GLU A 59 -5.74 3.33 10.41
CA GLU A 59 -6.34 4.66 10.28
C GLU A 59 -7.87 4.59 10.36
N LYS A 60 -8.48 3.58 9.73
CA LYS A 60 -9.94 3.49 9.59
C LYS A 60 -10.61 2.48 10.51
N GLY A 61 -9.87 1.47 10.98
CA GLY A 61 -10.42 0.33 11.72
C GLY A 61 -11.15 -0.69 10.84
N ASP A 62 -11.09 -0.56 9.51
CA ASP A 62 -11.73 -1.49 8.58
C ASP A 62 -10.90 -2.76 8.43
N ILE A 63 -11.53 -3.94 8.47
CA ILE A 63 -10.88 -5.22 8.15
C ILE A 63 -10.94 -5.44 6.65
N ILE A 64 -9.78 -5.68 6.04
CA ILE A 64 -9.61 -5.89 4.61
C ILE A 64 -8.88 -7.19 4.31
N GLU A 65 -9.23 -7.80 3.17
CA GLU A 65 -8.52 -8.94 2.60
C GLU A 65 -7.36 -8.46 1.73
N VAL A 66 -6.16 -8.94 2.05
CA VAL A 66 -4.93 -8.58 1.34
C VAL A 66 -4.25 -9.85 0.85
N ALA A 67 -3.82 -9.85 -0.41
CA ALA A 67 -3.05 -10.96 -0.97
C ALA A 67 -1.77 -11.19 -0.16
N ALA A 68 -1.41 -12.46 0.09
CA ALA A 68 -0.25 -12.80 0.93
C ALA A 68 1.07 -12.13 0.48
N LYS A 69 1.26 -11.96 -0.83
CA LYS A 69 2.45 -11.30 -1.41
C LYS A 69 2.52 -9.80 -1.16
N SER A 70 1.42 -9.18 -0.76
CA SER A 70 1.30 -7.74 -0.54
C SER A 70 1.43 -7.36 0.93
N ILE A 71 1.81 -8.30 1.80
CA ILE A 71 1.96 -8.12 3.25
C ILE A 71 3.41 -8.31 3.64
N ARG A 72 3.92 -7.38 4.44
CA ARG A 72 5.24 -7.45 5.05
C ARG A 72 5.09 -7.27 6.56
N PHE A 73 5.60 -8.23 7.32
CA PHE A 73 5.74 -8.08 8.77
C PHE A 73 6.89 -7.12 9.04
N LEU A 74 6.63 -6.15 9.91
CA LEU A 74 7.61 -5.17 10.35
C LEU A 74 8.21 -5.64 11.68
N SER A 75 9.49 -5.34 11.88
CA SER A 75 10.13 -5.42 13.19
C SER A 75 9.76 -4.24 14.08
N ASP A 76 9.94 -4.37 15.39
CA ASP A 76 9.66 -3.28 16.33
C ASP A 76 10.44 -1.99 16.00
N ASP A 77 11.71 -2.11 15.59
CA ASP A 77 12.52 -0.96 15.14
C ASP A 77 11.92 -0.28 13.90
N GLU A 78 11.45 -1.06 12.91
CA GLU A 78 10.80 -0.53 11.72
C GLU A 78 9.45 0.15 12.05
N ILE A 79 8.70 -0.40 13.01
CA ILE A 79 7.43 0.19 13.46
C ILE A 79 7.71 1.56 14.08
N VAL A 80 8.68 1.65 14.98
CA VAL A 80 9.05 2.91 15.65
C VAL A 80 9.52 3.94 14.63
N ALA A 81 10.42 3.56 13.71
CA ALA A 81 10.89 4.47 12.67
C ALA A 81 9.75 5.05 11.83
N ILE A 82 8.80 4.20 11.41
CA ILE A 82 7.66 4.66 10.61
C ILE A 82 6.68 5.50 11.45
N THR A 83 6.45 5.17 12.72
CA THR A 83 5.55 5.99 13.56
C THR A 83 6.16 7.35 13.92
N ASP A 84 7.48 7.44 14.03
CA ASP A 84 8.20 8.70 14.23
C ASP A 84 8.23 9.52 12.92
N GLU A 85 8.40 8.86 11.77
CA GLU A 85 8.37 9.48 10.43
C GLU A 85 6.96 9.80 9.90
N GLU A 86 5.88 9.15 10.33
CA GLU A 86 4.50 9.49 9.90
C GLU A 86 4.01 10.85 10.45
N GLY A 87 4.83 11.53 11.26
CA GLY A 87 4.73 12.98 11.47
C GLY A 87 5.19 13.83 10.27
N ASN A 88 5.84 13.24 9.26
CA ASN A 88 6.51 13.91 8.14
C ASN A 88 6.21 13.28 6.75
N VAL A 89 5.73 12.03 6.67
CA VAL A 89 5.56 11.26 5.42
C VAL A 89 4.25 11.54 4.65
N SER A 90 3.41 12.46 5.12
CA SER A 90 2.27 12.92 4.31
C SER A 90 2.66 13.82 3.13
N GLU A 91 3.90 14.33 3.08
CA GLU A 91 4.33 15.34 2.09
C GLU A 91 5.36 14.84 1.06
N GLU A 92 6.11 13.76 1.31
CA GLU A 92 7.25 13.38 0.42
C GLU A 92 6.88 12.58 -0.84
N LEU A 93 5.64 12.15 -1.03
CA LEU A 93 5.25 11.41 -2.25
C LEU A 93 4.52 12.26 -3.30
N GLU A 94 4.38 13.57 -3.04
CA GLU A 94 3.90 14.55 -4.04
C GLU A 94 5.03 15.20 -4.84
N THR A 95 6.28 15.15 -4.38
CA THR A 95 7.41 15.89 -4.97
C THR A 95 8.22 15.13 -6.03
N GLU A 96 8.11 13.80 -6.13
CA GLU A 96 8.90 13.04 -7.13
C GLU A 96 8.30 13.06 -8.56
N VAL A 97 7.26 13.86 -8.82
CA VAL A 97 6.68 14.01 -10.18
C VAL A 97 7.07 15.34 -10.84
N GLU A 98 7.77 16.25 -10.15
CA GLU A 98 8.09 17.57 -10.71
C GLU A 98 9.52 17.68 -11.28
N GLU A 99 10.41 16.73 -11.01
CA GLU A 99 11.84 16.87 -11.36
C GLU A 99 12.37 15.74 -12.27
N THR A 100 11.64 15.41 -13.34
CA THR A 100 12.23 14.74 -14.51
C THR A 100 11.59 15.23 -15.81
N GLU A 101 11.89 16.46 -16.22
CA GLU A 101 11.80 16.85 -17.63
C GLU A 101 12.73 18.05 -17.90
N GLU A 102 14.04 17.87 -17.63
CA GLU A 102 15.07 18.63 -18.36
C GLU A 102 15.57 17.80 -19.55
N THR A 103 15.36 18.38 -20.74
CA THR A 103 16.28 18.36 -21.89
C THR A 103 16.43 17.09 -22.74
N SER A 104 15.90 17.18 -23.97
CA SER A 104 16.53 16.69 -25.23
C SER A 104 15.71 17.24 -26.43
N GLU A 105 16.21 18.22 -27.18
CA GLU A 105 16.94 18.06 -28.47
C GLU A 105 16.00 18.37 -29.67
N GLU A 106 16.07 19.58 -30.26
CA GLU A 106 16.78 19.95 -31.51
C GLU A 106 16.15 19.41 -32.83
N LYS A 107 15.61 20.32 -33.67
CA LYS A 107 15.71 20.44 -35.17
C LYS A 107 14.60 21.33 -35.76
N GLU A 108 14.94 22.43 -36.46
CA GLU A 108 14.93 22.60 -37.94
C GLU A 108 13.54 22.28 -38.56
N ASP A 109 12.81 23.23 -39.14
CA ASP A 109 13.13 24.03 -40.34
C ASP A 109 12.34 25.37 -40.35
#